data_AF-A0A850F8G6-F1
#
_entry.id   AF-A0A850F8G6-F1
#
_cell.length_a   1.000
_cell.length_b   1.000
_cell.length_c   1.000
_cell.angle_alpha   90.00
_cell.angle_beta   90.00
_cell.angle_gamma   90.00
#
_symmetry.space_group_name_H-M   'P 1'
#
loop_
_entity.id
_entity.type
_entity.pdbx_description
1 polymer ?
#
loop_
_entity_poly.entity_id
_entity_poly.type
_entity_poly.pdbx_seq_one_letter_code
_entity_poly.pdbx_strand_id
1 'polypeptide(L)'
;MNSYTDTLSCERGVATIEMSMVFMIIFVFIVFTYELLKFQNDVMMIAFNEDLAVARIDLAKLNDNPVQLATDFDQQIQSSGQWEYFNSLSYKPSQIQCFDNISQRTPGNCSEKSKLIKFTYQVEREKSAEEICELLGLPITLSREVITVNDYFK
;
A
#
# COMPACT_ATOMS: atom_id res chain seq x y z
N MET A 1 6.23 46.29 -58.74
CA MET A 1 4.93 45.82 -58.22
C MET A 1 5.26 44.73 -57.22
N ASN A 2 5.54 45.14 -55.97
CA ASN A 2 6.04 44.28 -54.91
C ASN A 2 4.84 43.72 -54.15
N SER A 3 4.59 42.42 -54.26
CA SER A 3 3.81 41.68 -53.26
C SER A 3 4.70 40.56 -52.74
N TYR A 4 5.47 40.89 -51.71
CA TYR A 4 6.17 39.96 -50.82
C TYR A 4 5.70 40.15 -49.36
N THR A 5 4.63 40.90 -49.14
CA THR A 5 4.14 41.29 -47.81
C THR A 5 2.85 40.60 -47.37
N ASP A 6 2.28 39.71 -48.19
CA ASP A 6 1.01 39.02 -47.87
C ASP A 6 1.18 37.68 -47.12
N THR A 7 2.39 37.35 -46.64
CA THR A 7 2.61 36.15 -45.81
C THR A 7 2.64 36.42 -44.30
N LEU A 8 2.45 37.67 -43.85
CA LEU A 8 2.60 38.05 -42.43
C LEU A 8 1.29 38.08 -41.62
N SER A 9 0.15 37.67 -42.18
CA SER A 9 -1.16 37.80 -41.51
C SER A 9 -1.75 36.48 -40.97
N CYS A 10 -0.99 35.38 -40.93
CA CYS A 10 -1.50 34.08 -40.48
C CYS A 10 -0.58 33.29 -39.52
N GLU A 11 0.16 33.97 -38.64
CA GLU A 11 0.76 33.30 -37.47
C GLU A 11 -0.08 33.59 -36.21
N ARG A 12 -1.28 33.02 -36.16
CA ARG A 12 -1.99 32.85 -34.90
C ARG A 12 -1.35 31.70 -34.12
N GLY A 13 -0.51 32.07 -33.15
CA GLY A 13 -0.34 31.30 -31.91
C GLY A 13 0.39 29.97 -32.00
N VAL A 14 1.55 29.89 -32.67
CA VAL A 14 2.47 28.78 -32.45
C VAL A 14 3.41 29.16 -31.30
N ALA A 15 3.10 28.70 -30.09
CA ALA A 15 4.06 28.74 -29.00
C ALA A 15 5.12 27.66 -29.27
N THR A 16 6.30 28.06 -29.75
CA THR A 16 7.45 27.14 -29.87
C THR A 16 7.97 26.85 -28.47
N ILE A 17 7.62 25.67 -27.95
CA ILE A 17 8.20 25.14 -26.73
C ILE A 17 9.66 24.79 -27.03
N GLU A 18 10.60 25.35 -26.26
CA GLU A 18 12.00 24.97 -26.39
C GLU A 18 12.17 23.47 -26.10
N MET A 19 13.00 22.77 -26.87
CA MET A 19 13.21 21.32 -26.69
C MET A 19 13.62 20.97 -25.25
N SER A 20 14.32 21.86 -24.55
CA SER A 20 14.65 21.77 -23.12
C SER A 20 13.41 21.62 -22.22
N MET A 21 12.35 22.37 -22.51
CA MET A 21 11.08 22.29 -21.78
C MET A 21 10.33 21.00 -22.09
N VAL A 22 10.39 20.50 -23.34
CA VAL A 22 9.80 19.21 -23.70
C VAL A 22 10.45 18.06 -22.91
N PHE A 23 11.77 18.06 -22.78
CA PHE A 23 12.47 17.06 -21.95
C PHE A 23 12.08 17.14 -20.47
N MET A 24 11.91 18.35 -19.92
CA MET A 24 11.43 18.52 -18.55
C MET A 24 10.02 17.97 -18.37
N ILE A 25 9.11 18.26 -19.30
CA ILE A 25 7.73 17.76 -19.26
C ILE A 25 7.72 16.21 -19.30
N ILE A 26 8.49 15.61 -20.21
CA ILE A 26 8.60 14.14 -20.32
C ILE A 26 9.17 13.55 -19.02
N PHE A 27 10.21 14.17 -18.46
CA PHE A 27 10.81 13.71 -17.21
C PHE A 27 9.79 13.71 -16.06
N VAL A 28 9.01 14.78 -15.94
CA VAL A 28 7.94 14.89 -14.95
C VAL A 28 6.90 13.77 -15.13
N PHE A 29 6.46 13.48 -16.36
CA PHE A 29 5.54 12.36 -16.63
C PHE A 29 6.14 11.00 -16.27
N ILE A 30 7.42 10.78 -16.53
CA ILE A 30 8.12 9.54 -16.17
C ILE A 30 8.09 9.36 -14.65
N VAL A 31 8.42 10.41 -13.89
CA VAL A 31 8.46 10.35 -12.44
C VAL A 31 7.06 10.11 -11.84
N PHE A 32 6.03 10.78 -12.36
CA PHE A 32 4.64 10.49 -11.95
C PHE A 32 4.23 9.05 -12.21
N THR A 33 4.51 8.56 -13.42
CA THR A 33 4.17 7.19 -13.81
C THR A 33 4.93 6.19 -12.93
N TYR A 34 6.19 6.46 -12.62
CA TYR A 34 7.01 5.65 -11.75
C TYR A 34 6.43 5.55 -10.33
N GLU A 35 6.07 6.66 -9.69
CA GLU A 35 5.48 6.64 -8.35
C GLU A 35 4.12 5.93 -8.32
N LEU A 36 3.31 6.06 -9.38
CA LEU A 36 2.03 5.37 -9.49
C LEU A 36 2.22 3.85 -9.63
N LEU A 37 3.15 3.41 -10.48
CA LEU A 37 3.48 1.99 -10.62
C LEU A 37 4.08 1.41 -9.34
N LYS A 38 4.94 2.19 -8.67
CA LYS A 38 5.52 1.81 -7.37
C LYS A 38 4.41 1.64 -6.32
N PHE A 39 3.46 2.57 -6.23
CA PHE A 39 2.33 2.44 -5.32
C PHE A 39 1.47 1.20 -5.59
N GLN A 40 1.16 0.92 -6.85
CA GLN A 40 0.41 -0.28 -7.22
C GLN A 40 1.15 -1.55 -6.80
N ASN A 41 2.47 -1.58 -6.99
CA ASN A 41 3.30 -2.70 -6.57
C ASN A 41 3.33 -2.85 -5.03
N ASP A 42 3.50 -1.75 -4.29
CA ASP A 42 3.48 -1.75 -2.82
C ASP A 42 2.15 -2.33 -2.30
N VAL A 43 1.01 -1.89 -2.84
CA VAL A 43 -0.32 -2.37 -2.43
C VAL A 43 -0.51 -3.85 -2.76
N MET A 44 -0.07 -4.29 -3.94
CA MET A 44 -0.14 -5.70 -4.35
C MET A 44 0.70 -6.59 -3.44
N MET A 45 1.91 -6.15 -3.08
CA MET A 45 2.79 -6.89 -2.19
C MET A 45 2.25 -6.96 -0.76
N ILE A 46 1.65 -5.88 -0.26
CA ILE A 46 0.96 -5.91 1.04
C ILE A 46 -0.16 -6.96 1.01
N ALA A 47 -1.02 -6.95 0.00
CA ALA A 47 -2.12 -7.91 -0.11
C ALA A 47 -1.63 -9.36 -0.19
N PHE A 48 -0.59 -9.61 -0.99
CA PHE A 48 0.01 -10.94 -1.10
C PHE A 48 0.61 -11.43 0.23
N ASN A 49 1.29 -10.55 0.97
CA ASN A 49 1.86 -10.87 2.27
C ASN A 49 0.79 -11.13 3.33
N GLU A 50 -0.32 -10.37 3.29
CA GLU A 50 -1.48 -10.59 4.15
C GLU A 50 -2.08 -12.00 3.94
N ASP A 51 -2.35 -12.37 2.69
CA ASP A 51 -2.91 -13.68 2.33
C ASP A 51 -2.00 -14.83 2.79
N LEU A 52 -0.70 -14.68 2.56
CA LEU A 52 0.28 -15.70 2.93
C LEU A 52 0.46 -15.81 4.45
N ALA A 53 0.43 -14.68 5.18
CA ALA A 53 0.50 -14.68 6.63
C ALA A 53 -0.73 -15.33 7.25
N VAL A 54 -1.94 -15.04 6.75
CA VAL A 54 -3.18 -15.68 7.21
C VAL A 54 -3.15 -17.18 6.96
N ALA A 55 -2.69 -17.63 5.78
CA ALA A 55 -2.61 -19.04 5.46
C ALA A 55 -1.62 -19.84 6.33
N ARG A 56 -0.59 -19.16 6.87
CA ARG A 56 0.46 -19.77 7.70
C ARG A 56 0.22 -19.65 9.20
N ILE A 57 -0.75 -18.83 9.60
CA ILE A 57 -1.06 -18.65 11.00
C ILE A 57 -1.68 -19.93 11.57
N ASP A 58 -1.08 -20.41 12.65
CA ASP A 58 -1.60 -21.53 13.40
C ASP A 58 -2.57 -21.02 14.48
N LEU A 59 -3.86 -21.05 14.16
CA LEU A 59 -4.93 -20.61 15.06
C LEU A 59 -5.08 -21.49 16.30
N ALA A 60 -4.49 -22.69 16.33
CA ALA A 60 -4.47 -23.53 17.52
C ALA A 60 -3.71 -22.87 18.69
N LYS A 61 -2.80 -21.92 18.40
CA LYS A 61 -2.04 -21.17 19.42
C LYS A 61 -2.85 -20.11 20.17
N LEU A 62 -4.12 -19.89 19.82
CA LEU A 62 -4.97 -18.88 20.49
C LEU A 62 -5.12 -19.11 22.00
N ASN A 63 -5.09 -20.37 22.44
CA ASN A 63 -5.38 -20.73 23.83
C ASN A 63 -4.21 -20.41 24.77
N ASP A 64 -2.98 -20.62 24.31
CA ASP A 64 -1.79 -20.53 25.16
C ASP A 64 -1.21 -19.11 25.19
N ASN A 65 -1.22 -18.38 24.06
CA ASN A 65 -0.62 -17.05 24.00
C ASN A 65 -1.09 -16.22 22.78
N PRO A 66 -2.15 -15.39 22.91
CA PRO A 66 -2.61 -14.54 21.81
C PRO A 66 -1.55 -13.51 21.37
N VAL A 67 -0.65 -13.09 22.26
CA VAL A 67 0.46 -12.17 21.91
C VAL A 67 1.45 -12.85 20.97
N GLN A 68 1.67 -14.16 21.14
CA GLN A 68 2.53 -14.93 20.26
C GLN A 68 1.92 -15.08 18.87
N LEU A 69 0.60 -15.18 18.76
CA LEU A 69 -0.09 -15.16 17.47
C LEU A 69 0.14 -13.84 16.70
N ALA A 70 0.11 -12.70 17.41
CA ALA A 70 0.40 -11.39 16.80
C ALA A 70 1.85 -11.33 16.32
N THR A 71 2.76 -11.85 17.14
CA THR A 71 4.18 -11.89 16.83
C THR A 71 4.46 -12.80 15.63
N ASP A 72 3.81 -13.96 15.56
CA ASP A 72 3.92 -14.90 14.44
C ASP A 72 3.36 -14.25 13.15
N PHE A 73 2.23 -13.54 13.23
CA PHE A 73 1.69 -12.75 12.11
C PHE A 73 2.71 -11.71 11.63
N ASP A 74 3.24 -10.90 12.54
CA ASP A 74 4.19 -9.83 12.27
C ASP A 74 5.46 -10.36 11.58
N GLN A 75 5.97 -11.52 12.02
CA GLN A 75 7.10 -12.17 11.39
C GLN A 75 6.79 -12.63 9.96
N GLN A 76 5.60 -13.20 9.71
CA GLN A 76 5.23 -13.66 8.37
C GLN A 76 5.06 -12.50 7.39
N ILE A 77 4.41 -11.41 7.79
CA ILE A 77 4.23 -10.23 6.92
C ILE A 77 5.56 -9.53 6.63
N GLN A 78 6.48 -9.48 7.59
CA GLN A 78 7.80 -8.84 7.42
C GLN A 78 8.76 -9.69 6.58
N SER A 79 8.79 -11.01 6.80
CA SER A 79 9.69 -11.92 6.09
C SER A 79 9.41 -12.00 4.58
N SER A 80 8.20 -11.63 4.17
CA SER A 80 7.75 -11.71 2.77
C SER A 80 7.92 -10.38 2.02
N GLY A 81 8.25 -9.28 2.72
CA GLY A 81 8.23 -7.91 2.17
C GLY A 81 9.57 -7.30 1.74
N GLN A 82 10.71 -7.96 1.95
CA GLN A 82 12.03 -7.36 1.71
C GLN A 82 12.56 -7.62 0.29
N TRP A 83 12.18 -6.77 -0.67
CA TRP A 83 12.86 -6.68 -1.98
C TRP A 83 13.40 -5.25 -2.15
N GLU A 84 14.67 -5.06 -1.76
CA GLU A 84 15.32 -3.77 -1.45
C GLU A 84 15.23 -2.65 -2.52
N TYR A 85 14.98 -2.99 -3.79
CA TYR A 85 15.02 -2.05 -4.91
C TYR A 85 13.65 -1.50 -5.34
N PHE A 86 12.56 -2.21 -5.09
CA PHE A 86 11.21 -1.81 -5.55
C PHE A 86 10.21 -1.64 -4.42
N ASN A 87 10.41 -2.31 -3.28
CA ASN A 87 9.51 -2.27 -2.13
C ASN A 87 10.34 -2.01 -0.87
N SER A 88 10.11 -0.86 -0.25
CA SER A 88 10.66 -0.53 1.07
C SER A 88 9.46 -0.34 1.97
N LEU A 89 8.95 -1.46 2.50
CA LEU A 89 7.75 -1.47 3.34
C LEU A 89 8.18 -1.69 4.78
N SER A 90 7.82 -0.76 5.66
CA SER A 90 8.03 -0.87 7.09
C SER A 90 6.73 -1.19 7.79
N TYR A 91 6.73 -2.26 8.58
CA TYR A 91 5.54 -2.78 9.24
C TYR A 91 5.60 -2.45 10.73
N LYS A 92 4.59 -1.75 11.24
CA LYS A 92 4.42 -1.58 12.69
C LYS A 92 3.78 -2.84 13.30
N PRO A 93 4.06 -3.14 14.58
CA PRO A 93 3.50 -4.30 15.26
C PRO A 93 1.97 -4.36 15.17
N SER A 94 1.43 -5.56 14.94
CA SER A 94 -0.01 -5.76 14.86
C SER A 94 -0.67 -5.82 16.23
N GLN A 95 -1.92 -5.40 16.27
CA GLN A 95 -2.82 -5.58 17.40
C GLN A 95 -3.86 -6.64 17.05
N ILE A 96 -4.13 -7.54 17.99
CA ILE A 96 -5.17 -8.56 17.82
C ILE A 96 -6.44 -8.14 18.54
N GLN A 97 -7.56 -8.32 17.85
CA GLN A 97 -8.90 -8.19 18.40
C GLN A 97 -9.67 -9.49 18.12
N CYS A 98 -10.22 -10.10 19.16
CA CYS A 98 -10.96 -11.35 19.03
C CYS A 98 -12.45 -11.11 19.26
N PHE A 99 -13.29 -11.82 18.50
CA PHE A 99 -14.74 -11.73 18.59
C PHE A 99 -15.34 -13.13 18.66
N ASP A 100 -16.29 -13.33 19.57
CA ASP A 100 -16.94 -14.62 19.76
C ASP A 100 -18.01 -14.87 18.69
N ASN A 101 -18.54 -13.82 18.06
CA ASN A 101 -19.53 -13.90 17.00
C ASN A 101 -19.35 -12.79 15.93
N ILE A 102 -19.76 -13.09 14.70
CA ILE A 102 -19.79 -12.18 13.55
C ILE A 102 -20.66 -10.94 13.82
N SER A 103 -21.71 -11.08 14.63
CA SER A 103 -22.61 -9.96 14.95
C SER A 103 -22.10 -9.04 16.06
N GLN A 104 -21.01 -9.40 16.73
CA GLN A 104 -20.48 -8.66 17.87
C GLN A 104 -19.63 -7.48 17.39
N ARG A 105 -19.88 -6.28 17.94
CA ARG A 105 -19.17 -5.05 17.56
C ARG A 105 -18.03 -4.69 18.50
N THR A 106 -17.98 -5.29 19.68
CA THR A 106 -16.96 -5.02 20.69
C THR A 106 -16.01 -6.21 20.81
N PRO A 107 -14.69 -5.99 20.80
CA PRO A 107 -13.73 -7.08 20.99
C PRO A 107 -13.90 -7.70 22.38
N GLY A 108 -13.81 -9.03 22.43
CA GLY A 108 -13.76 -9.82 23.65
C GLY A 108 -12.35 -10.28 23.97
N ASN A 109 -12.22 -11.17 24.95
CA ASN A 109 -10.95 -11.82 25.24
C ASN A 109 -10.68 -12.91 24.20
N CYS A 110 -9.45 -12.96 23.69
CA CYS A 110 -9.02 -14.04 22.81
C CYS A 110 -9.05 -15.38 23.55
N SER A 111 -9.80 -16.34 23.02
CA SER A 111 -9.88 -17.71 23.51
C SER A 111 -10.20 -18.67 22.37
N GLU A 112 -10.18 -19.98 22.61
CA GLU A 112 -10.59 -20.98 21.61
C GLU A 112 -12.03 -20.79 21.11
N LYS A 113 -12.87 -20.10 21.90
CA LYS A 113 -14.26 -19.76 21.55
C LYS A 113 -14.35 -18.50 20.68
N SER A 114 -13.25 -17.81 20.44
CA SER A 114 -13.24 -16.68 19.52
C SER A 114 -13.38 -17.22 18.10
N LYS A 115 -14.44 -16.79 17.42
CA LYS A 115 -14.80 -17.21 16.07
C LYS A 115 -14.12 -16.35 15.00
N LEU A 116 -13.91 -15.07 15.28
CA LEU A 116 -13.22 -14.15 14.40
C LEU A 116 -12.01 -13.55 15.11
N ILE A 117 -10.92 -13.44 14.36
CA ILE A 117 -9.68 -12.83 14.84
C ILE A 117 -9.32 -11.75 13.82
N LYS A 118 -9.17 -10.52 14.30
CA LYS A 118 -8.78 -9.37 13.50
C LYS A 118 -7.39 -8.92 13.90
N PHE A 119 -6.51 -8.83 12.92
CA PHE A 119 -5.20 -8.21 13.02
C PHE A 119 -5.28 -6.80 12.46
N THR A 120 -4.95 -5.80 13.25
CA THR A 120 -4.89 -4.40 12.83
C THR A 120 -3.45 -3.92 12.92
N TYR A 121 -2.92 -3.36 11.84
CA TYR A 121 -1.53 -2.91 11.79
C TYR A 121 -1.34 -1.75 10.83
N GLN A 122 -0.14 -1.16 10.81
CA GLN A 122 0.21 -0.07 9.89
C GLN A 122 1.41 -0.45 9.05
N VAL A 123 1.36 -0.06 7.77
CA VAL A 123 2.47 -0.18 6.83
C VAL A 123 2.87 1.20 6.36
N GLU A 124 4.17 1.48 6.38
CA GLU A 124 4.76 2.71 5.88
C GLU A 124 5.57 2.43 4.63
N ARG A 125 5.29 3.19 3.56
CA ARG A 125 5.97 3.10 2.27
C ARG A 125 7.19 3.99 2.30
N GLU A 126 8.36 3.41 2.50
CA GLU A 126 9.62 4.12 2.56
C GLU A 126 10.13 4.47 1.13
N LYS A 127 11.03 5.45 1.07
CA LYS A 127 11.70 5.91 -0.17
C LYS A 127 10.73 6.37 -1.27
N SER A 128 9.57 6.92 -0.90
CA SER A 128 8.63 7.54 -1.84
C SER A 128 8.87 9.05 -1.90
N ALA A 129 8.71 9.65 -3.09
CA ALA A 129 8.81 11.10 -3.22
C ALA A 129 7.58 11.76 -2.58
N GLU A 130 7.74 12.32 -1.38
CA GLU A 130 6.65 12.89 -0.57
C GLU A 130 5.82 13.93 -1.36
N GLU A 131 6.50 14.83 -2.07
CA GLU A 131 5.88 15.90 -2.86
C GLU A 131 5.00 15.36 -4.00
N ILE A 132 5.43 14.29 -4.65
CA ILE A 132 4.68 13.64 -5.74
C ILE A 132 3.54 12.80 -5.19
N CYS A 133 3.77 12.13 -4.05
CA CYS A 133 2.73 11.38 -3.37
C CYS A 133 1.62 12.32 -2.88
N GLU A 134 1.97 13.47 -2.30
CA GLU A 134 1.01 14.50 -1.88
C GLU A 134 0.21 15.01 -3.08
N LEU A 135 0.89 15.34 -4.18
CA LEU A 135 0.24 15.84 -5.39
C LEU A 135 -0.70 14.80 -6.04
N LEU A 136 -0.34 13.51 -6.00
CA LEU A 136 -1.15 12.41 -6.52
C LEU A 136 -2.17 11.87 -5.49
N GLY A 137 -2.16 12.36 -4.25
CA GLY A 137 -2.98 11.83 -3.16
C GLY A 137 -2.66 10.38 -2.76
N LEU A 138 -1.42 9.92 -3.00
CA LEU A 138 -0.98 8.58 -2.67
C LEU A 138 -0.57 8.51 -1.19
N PRO A 139 -1.26 7.70 -0.37
CA PRO A 139 -0.92 7.59 1.04
C PRO A 139 0.46 6.94 1.22
N ILE A 140 1.27 7.54 2.10
CA ILE A 140 2.57 7.00 2.52
C ILE A 140 2.36 5.95 3.62
N THR A 141 1.45 6.22 4.56
CA THR A 141 1.06 5.28 5.61
C THR A 141 -0.30 4.66 5.30
N LEU A 142 -0.36 3.34 5.37
CA LEU A 142 -1.56 2.54 5.16
C LEU A 142 -1.94 1.85 6.47
N SER A 143 -3.17 2.09 6.94
CA SER A 143 -3.75 1.29 8.03
C SER A 143 -4.43 0.07 7.44
N ARG A 144 -4.12 -1.11 7.98
CA ARG A 144 -4.55 -2.41 7.46
C ARG A 144 -5.33 -3.17 8.52
N GLU A 145 -6.33 -3.90 8.05
CA GLU A 145 -7.10 -4.83 8.86
C GLU A 145 -7.23 -6.15 8.11
N VAL A 146 -6.85 -7.24 8.78
CA VAL A 146 -6.94 -8.60 8.24
C VAL A 146 -7.80 -9.42 9.19
N ILE A 147 -8.83 -10.07 8.65
CA ILE A 147 -9.77 -10.87 9.44
C ILE A 147 -9.63 -12.33 9.03
N THR A 148 -9.45 -13.19 10.01
CA THR A 148 -9.46 -14.64 9.84
C THR A 148 -10.54 -15.28 10.71
N VAL A 149 -11.05 -16.41 10.24
CA VAL A 149 -12.07 -17.20 10.93
C VAL A 149 -11.39 -18.36 11.63
N ASN A 150 -11.73 -18.58 12.89
CA ASN A 150 -11.24 -19.72 13.64
C ASN A 150 -12.05 -20.97 13.30
N ASP A 151 -11.51 -21.80 12.41
CA ASP A 151 -12.11 -23.08 12.03
C ASP A 151 -12.05 -24.14 13.14
N TYR A 152 -11.26 -23.91 14.20
CA TYR A 152 -11.19 -24.79 15.38
C TYR A 152 -12.27 -24.51 16.42
N PHE A 153 -13.19 -23.59 16.15
CA PHE A 153 -14.33 -23.29 17.02
C PHE A 153 -15.16 -24.57 17.27
N LYS A 154 -15.22 -25.03 18.52
CA LYS A 154 -16.03 -26.16 18.99
C LYS A 154 -17.07 -25.72 20.00
#